data_AF-A0A2M9T5H0-F1
#
_entry.id   AF-A0A2M9T5H0-F1
#
_cell.length_a   1.000
_cell.length_b   1.000
_cell.length_c   1.000
_cell.angle_alpha   90.00
_cell.angle_beta   90.00
_cell.angle_gamma   90.00
#
_symmetry.space_group_name_H-M   'P 1'
#
loop_
_entity.id
_entity.type
_entity.pdbx_description
1 polymer ?
#
loop_
_entity_poly.entity_id
_entity_poly.type
_entity_poly.pdbx_seq_one_letter_code
_entity_poly.pdbx_strand_id
1 'polypeptide(L)'
;MSQMILNIILFVLLVWFLTSRFIPPKGVRMITTAELKRRLKEPGVQYIDVRTPLEFQSYHLPGFRNIPLHELTARAHELSKEKEVIVICQSGMRSQKASRLLKKMGFQHVTNVKGGLNAWQ
;
A
#
# COMPACT_ATOMS: atom_id res chain seq x y z
N MET A 1 -37.12 -10.53 24.63
CA MET A 1 -36.25 -9.33 24.54
C MET A 1 -34.79 -9.67 24.23
N SER A 2 -34.12 -10.54 25.00
CA SER A 2 -32.71 -10.90 24.77
C SER A 2 -32.42 -11.59 23.40
N GLN A 3 -33.26 -12.55 22.98
CA GLN A 3 -33.14 -13.22 21.67
C GLN A 3 -33.27 -12.26 20.47
N MET A 4 -34.13 -11.25 20.57
CA MET A 4 -34.33 -10.23 19.53
C MET A 4 -33.09 -9.34 19.38
N ILE A 5 -32.47 -8.97 20.51
CA ILE A 5 -31.22 -8.18 20.52
C ILE A 5 -30.07 -8.99 19.92
N LEU A 6 -29.96 -10.29 20.25
CA LEU A 6 -28.93 -11.17 19.70
C LEU A 6 -29.04 -11.30 18.18
N ASN A 7 -30.25 -11.48 17.65
CA ASN A 7 -30.49 -11.57 16.20
C ASN A 7 -30.15 -10.26 15.48
N ILE A 8 -30.44 -9.11 16.09
CA ILE A 8 -30.08 -7.80 15.54
C ILE A 8 -28.55 -7.64 15.49
N ILE A 9 -27.84 -8.01 16.56
CA ILE A 9 -26.36 -7.96 16.59
C ILE A 9 -25.78 -8.87 15.50
N LEU A 10 -26.29 -10.09 15.37
CA LEU A 10 -25.83 -11.04 14.36
C LEU A 10 -26.07 -10.51 12.93
N PHE A 11 -27.24 -9.91 12.69
CA PHE A 11 -27.57 -9.30 11.41
C PHE A 11 -26.69 -8.09 11.09
N VAL A 12 -26.42 -7.22 12.08
CA VAL A 12 -25.51 -6.08 11.90
C VAL A 12 -24.08 -6.54 11.63
N LEU A 13 -23.59 -7.56 12.35
CA LEU A 13 -22.27 -8.14 12.09
C LEU A 13 -22.19 -8.80 10.71
N LEU A 14 -23.26 -9.49 10.28
CA LEU A 14 -23.35 -10.09 8.96
C LEU A 14 -23.37 -9.02 7.86
N VAL A 15 -24.19 -7.99 8.00
CA VAL A 15 -24.27 -6.87 7.05
C VAL A 15 -22.95 -6.11 7.00
N TRP A 16 -22.31 -5.84 8.16
CA TRP A 16 -20.99 -5.23 8.21
C TRP A 16 -19.91 -6.11 7.57
N PHE A 17 -19.93 -7.42 7.81
CA PHE A 17 -19.00 -8.37 7.19
C PHE A 17 -19.18 -8.45 5.67
N LEU A 18 -20.42 -8.47 5.19
CA LEU A 18 -20.74 -8.46 3.77
C LEU A 18 -20.34 -7.12 3.13
N THR A 19 -20.72 -5.98 3.71
CA THR A 19 -20.42 -4.65 3.15
C THR A 19 -18.94 -4.29 3.21
N SER A 20 -18.21 -4.67 4.26
CA SER A 20 -16.76 -4.43 4.38
C SER A 20 -15.93 -5.09 3.27
N ARG A 21 -16.46 -6.14 2.63
CA ARG A 21 -15.84 -6.84 1.50
C ARG A 21 -16.10 -6.16 0.15
N PHE A 22 -17.14 -5.34 0.03
CA PHE A 22 -17.57 -4.72 -1.22
C PHE A 22 -17.31 -3.21 -1.32
N ILE A 23 -16.80 -2.56 -0.27
CA ILE A 23 -16.40 -1.15 -0.34
C ILE A 23 -15.08 -1.06 -1.14
N PRO A 24 -15.06 -0.36 -2.30
CA PRO A 24 -13.85 -0.20 -3.06
C PRO A 24 -12.82 0.55 -2.19
N PRO A 25 -11.58 0.04 -2.12
CA PRO A 25 -10.61 0.59 -1.20
C PRO A 25 -10.29 2.04 -1.63
N LYS A 26 -10.41 2.99 -0.69
CA LYS A 26 -10.18 4.44 -0.90
C LYS A 26 -8.96 4.69 -1.78
N GLY A 27 -9.00 5.68 -2.67
CA GLY A 27 -7.94 5.94 -3.67
C GLY A 27 -6.50 5.98 -3.14
N VAL A 28 -5.52 5.91 -4.04
CA VAL A 28 -4.09 5.95 -3.67
C VAL A 28 -3.77 7.27 -2.98
N ARG A 29 -3.24 7.20 -1.75
CA ARG A 29 -2.74 8.38 -1.03
C ARG A 29 -1.46 8.85 -1.70
N MET A 30 -1.27 10.16 -1.81
CA MET A 30 -0.07 10.74 -2.41
C MET A 30 0.68 11.54 -1.35
N ILE A 31 1.99 11.32 -1.20
CA ILE A 31 2.85 12.06 -0.28
C ILE A 31 4.03 12.69 -1.02
N THR A 32 4.62 13.75 -0.46
CA THR A 32 5.87 14.33 -0.95
C THR A 32 7.07 13.59 -0.36
N THR A 33 8.27 13.85 -0.88
CA THR A 33 9.52 13.36 -0.31
C THR A 33 9.81 13.96 1.07
N ALA A 34 9.40 15.21 1.32
CA ALA A 34 9.46 15.83 2.64
C ALA A 34 8.60 15.12 3.68
N GLU A 35 7.37 14.71 3.29
CA GLU A 35 6.52 13.86 4.13
C GLU A 35 7.16 12.48 4.33
N LEU A 36 7.61 11.85 3.25
CA LEU A 36 8.31 10.56 3.34
C LEU A 36 9.46 10.59 4.35
N LYS A 37 10.27 11.65 4.35
CA LYS A 37 11.40 11.82 5.27
C LYS A 37 10.98 11.77 6.74
N ARG A 38 9.83 12.37 7.08
CA ARG A 38 9.28 12.31 8.45
C ARG A 38 8.80 10.93 8.83
N ARG A 39 8.30 10.18 7.84
CA ARG A 39 7.69 8.87 8.02
C ARG A 39 8.66 7.70 7.89
N LEU A 40 9.92 7.94 7.50
CA LEU A 40 10.89 6.85 7.35
C LEU A 40 11.04 6.12 8.69
N LYS A 41 10.95 4.78 8.65
CA LYS A 41 11.05 3.88 9.81
C LYS A 41 9.86 3.93 10.79
N GLU A 42 8.71 4.42 10.36
CA GLU A 42 7.47 4.22 11.12
C GLU A 42 7.20 2.71 11.29
N PRO A 43 6.95 2.22 12.51
CA PRO A 43 6.67 0.82 12.75
C PRO A 43 5.36 0.42 12.06
N GLY A 44 5.34 -0.78 11.48
CA GLY A 44 4.15 -1.32 10.81
C GLY A 44 3.92 -0.83 9.37
N VAL A 45 4.76 0.05 8.84
CA VAL A 45 4.73 0.47 7.43
C VAL A 45 5.63 -0.42 6.58
N GLN A 46 5.16 -0.77 5.38
CA GLN A 46 5.89 -1.55 4.38
C GLN A 46 6.39 -0.63 3.28
N TYR A 47 7.71 -0.48 3.14
CA TYR A 47 8.32 0.38 2.12
C TYR A 47 8.80 -0.46 0.95
N ILE A 48 8.32 -0.19 -0.27
CA ILE A 48 8.73 -0.92 -1.47
C ILE A 48 9.24 0.01 -2.57
N ASP A 49 10.35 -0.39 -3.20
CA ASP A 49 10.87 0.22 -4.42
C ASP A 49 10.56 -0.69 -5.60
N VAL A 50 9.83 -0.15 -6.58
CA VAL A 50 9.34 -0.89 -7.75
C VAL A 50 10.21 -0.72 -9.00
N ARG A 51 11.40 -0.12 -8.85
CA ARG A 51 12.43 -0.08 -9.89
C ARG A 51 13.05 -1.46 -10.12
N THR A 52 13.89 -1.55 -11.16
CA THR A 52 14.65 -2.77 -11.45
C THR A 52 15.63 -3.09 -10.32
N PRO A 53 16.04 -4.36 -10.17
CA PRO A 53 17.05 -4.74 -9.19
C PRO A 53 18.38 -3.98 -9.36
N LEU A 54 18.77 -3.67 -10.59
CA LEU A 54 19.99 -2.92 -10.89
C LEU A 54 19.90 -1.46 -10.41
N GLU A 55 18.79 -0.78 -10.70
CA GLU A 55 18.54 0.59 -10.19
C GLU A 55 18.52 0.63 -8.65
N PHE A 56 17.93 -0.39 -8.02
CA PHE A 56 17.85 -0.50 -6.57
C PHE A 56 19.21 -0.77 -5.91
N GLN A 57 20.02 -1.66 -6.49
CA GLN A 57 21.36 -1.97 -6.01
C GLN A 57 22.30 -0.77 -6.11
N SER A 58 22.18 0.04 -7.16
CA SER A 58 23.00 1.24 -7.36
C SER A 58 22.73 2.28 -6.26
N TYR A 59 21.46 2.52 -5.92
CA TYR A 59 21.07 3.38 -4.81
C TYR A 59 19.61 3.13 -4.43
N HIS A 60 19.31 3.05 -3.13
CA HIS A 60 17.94 3.01 -2.63
C HIS A 60 17.84 3.64 -1.23
N LEU A 61 16.61 3.96 -0.82
CA LEU A 61 16.35 4.50 0.52
C LEU A 61 16.40 3.39 1.57
N PRO A 62 17.01 3.61 2.75
CA PRO A 62 17.04 2.62 3.82
C PRO A 62 15.63 2.16 4.24
N GLY A 63 15.49 0.85 4.47
CA GLY A 63 14.22 0.23 4.87
C GLY A 63 13.28 -0.10 3.71
N PHE A 64 13.56 0.35 2.49
CA PHE A 64 12.83 -0.10 1.31
C PHE A 64 13.31 -1.49 0.90
N ARG A 65 12.37 -2.33 0.46
CA ARG A 65 12.66 -3.61 -0.19
C ARG A 65 12.33 -3.53 -1.68
N ASN A 66 13.10 -4.20 -2.52
CA ASN A 66 12.85 -4.20 -3.95
C ASN A 66 11.78 -5.24 -4.34
N ILE A 67 10.70 -4.76 -4.94
CA ILE A 67 9.68 -5.59 -5.62
C ILE A 67 9.42 -4.92 -6.97
N PRO A 68 10.16 -5.30 -8.03
CA PRO A 68 10.03 -4.68 -9.34
C PRO A 68 8.59 -4.67 -9.84
N LEU A 69 8.19 -3.60 -10.52
CA LEU A 69 6.80 -3.43 -10.99
C LEU A 69 6.28 -4.64 -11.80
N HIS A 70 7.14 -5.28 -12.60
CA HIS A 70 6.77 -6.43 -13.43
C HIS A 70 6.58 -7.73 -12.63
N GLU A 71 7.22 -7.85 -11.46
CA GLU A 71 7.07 -8.99 -10.55
C GLU A 71 5.97 -8.77 -9.50
N LEU A 72 5.47 -7.53 -9.37
CA LEU A 72 4.60 -7.11 -8.28
C LEU A 72 3.36 -8.00 -8.12
N THR A 73 2.72 -8.41 -9.22
CA THR A 73 1.55 -9.29 -9.16
C THR A 73 1.89 -10.65 -8.54
N ALA A 74 3.03 -11.23 -8.91
CA ALA A 74 3.46 -12.52 -8.41
C ALA A 74 3.93 -12.44 -6.95
N ARG A 75 4.57 -11.32 -6.58
CA ARG A 75 5.25 -11.13 -5.29
C ARG A 75 4.45 -10.33 -4.26
N ALA A 76 3.25 -9.86 -4.60
CA ALA A 76 2.42 -9.11 -3.66
C ALA A 76 2.06 -9.89 -2.39
N HIS A 77 2.10 -11.22 -2.43
CA HIS A 77 1.85 -12.07 -1.25
C HIS A 77 2.89 -11.87 -0.14
N GLU A 78 4.07 -11.29 -0.44
CA GLU A 78 5.08 -10.90 0.54
C GLU A 78 4.65 -9.68 1.40
N LEU A 79 3.58 -8.98 1.02
CA LEU A 79 3.08 -7.77 1.67
C LEU A 79 1.79 -8.09 2.42
N SER A 80 1.61 -7.56 3.64
CA SER A 80 0.30 -7.58 4.28
C SER A 80 -0.63 -6.56 3.61
N LYS A 81 -1.89 -6.95 3.38
CA LYS A 81 -2.94 -6.09 2.83
C LYS A 81 -3.50 -5.08 3.83
N GLU A 82 -3.31 -5.34 5.13
CA GLU A 82 -3.81 -4.51 6.24
C GLU A 82 -2.82 -3.41 6.63
N LYS A 83 -1.53 -3.61 6.36
CA LYS A 83 -0.48 -2.62 6.63
C LYS A 83 -0.38 -1.62 5.49
N GLU A 84 0.05 -0.40 5.82
CA GLU A 84 0.31 0.61 4.80
C GLU A 84 1.52 0.21 3.94
N VAL A 85 1.33 0.28 2.61
CA VAL A 85 2.40 0.09 1.64
C VAL A 85 2.77 1.44 1.04
N ILE A 86 3.98 1.92 1.33
CA ILE A 86 4.57 3.10 0.71
C ILE A 86 5.41 2.66 -0.48
N VAL A 87 5.07 3.17 -1.67
CA VAL A 87 5.63 2.76 -2.95
C VAL A 87 6.44 3.90 -3.56
N ILE A 88 7.69 3.63 -3.94
CA ILE A 88 8.55 4.58 -4.64
C ILE A 88 9.10 3.98 -5.94
N CYS A 89 9.45 4.86 -6.88
CA CYS A 89 10.28 4.52 -8.03
C CYS A 89 11.17 5.73 -8.40
N GLN A 90 11.72 5.79 -9.61
CA GLN A 90 12.60 6.90 -10.02
C GLN A 90 11.89 8.26 -10.08
N SER A 91 10.80 8.38 -10.86
CA SER A 91 10.10 9.65 -11.12
C SER A 91 8.67 9.73 -10.55
N GLY A 92 8.15 8.65 -9.97
CA GLY A 92 6.77 8.52 -9.51
C GLY A 92 5.81 7.81 -10.48
N MET A 93 6.19 7.60 -11.75
CA MET A 93 5.31 6.96 -12.75
C MET A 93 5.08 5.47 -12.50
N ARG A 94 6.16 4.70 -12.29
CA ARG A 94 6.08 3.24 -12.05
C ARG A 94 5.41 2.95 -10.70
N SER A 95 5.71 3.75 -9.68
CA SER A 95 5.10 3.63 -8.36
C SER A 95 3.61 3.99 -8.37
N GLN A 96 3.16 4.93 -9.20
CA GLN A 96 1.73 5.19 -9.39
C GLN A 96 1.01 3.98 -10.01
N LYS A 97 1.60 3.35 -11.02
CA LYS A 97 1.06 2.11 -11.62
C LYS A 97 1.01 0.97 -10.61
N ALA A 98 2.11 0.73 -9.88
CA ALA A 98 2.18 -0.25 -8.81
C ALA A 98 1.13 0.00 -7.73
N SER A 99 0.95 1.25 -7.31
CA SER A 99 -0.03 1.60 -6.28
C SER A 99 -1.45 1.28 -6.70
N ARG A 100 -1.82 1.58 -7.96
CA ARG A 100 -3.13 1.21 -8.51
C ARG A 100 -3.31 -0.31 -8.58
N LEU A 101 -2.26 -1.05 -8.95
CA LEU A 101 -2.29 -2.52 -8.98
C LEU A 101 -2.51 -3.10 -7.57
N LEU A 102 -1.78 -2.62 -6.56
CA LEU A 102 -1.98 -3.02 -5.17
C LEU A 102 -3.40 -2.73 -4.69
N LYS A 103 -3.97 -1.55 -5.00
CA LYS A 103 -5.38 -1.27 -4.68
C LYS A 103 -6.33 -2.29 -5.31
N LYS A 104 -6.14 -2.63 -6.59
CA LYS A 104 -6.95 -3.66 -7.28
C LYS A 104 -6.81 -5.05 -6.65
N MET A 105 -5.66 -5.36 -6.06
CA MET A 105 -5.40 -6.63 -5.37
C MET A 105 -5.95 -6.65 -3.92
N GLY A 106 -6.62 -5.58 -3.47
CA GLY A 106 -7.27 -5.51 -2.16
C GLY A 106 -6.39 -4.95 -1.04
N PHE A 107 -5.29 -4.26 -1.35
CA PHE A 107 -4.51 -3.56 -0.34
C PHE A 107 -5.29 -2.34 0.18
N GLN A 108 -5.49 -2.29 1.50
CA GLN A 108 -6.34 -1.28 2.14
C GLN A 108 -5.68 0.10 2.13
N HIS A 109 -4.39 0.16 2.45
CA HIS A 109 -3.64 1.39 2.62
C HIS A 109 -2.43 1.40 1.67
N VAL A 110 -2.50 2.21 0.61
CA VAL A 110 -1.41 2.34 -0.37
C VAL A 110 -1.09 3.81 -0.60
N THR A 111 0.18 4.14 -0.47
CA THR A 111 0.71 5.48 -0.55
C THR A 111 1.80 5.56 -1.61
N ASN A 112 1.64 6.48 -2.55
CA ASN A 112 2.61 6.74 -3.61
C ASN A 112 3.43 8.00 -3.31
N VAL A 113 4.73 7.93 -3.48
CA VAL A 113 5.65 9.07 -3.32
C VAL A 113 5.69 9.89 -4.62
N LYS A 114 5.26 11.16 -4.54
CA LYS A 114 5.32 12.11 -5.67
C LYS A 114 6.77 12.41 -6.03
N GLY A 115 7.07 12.44 -7.34
CA GLY A 115 8.40 12.74 -7.85
C GLY A 115 9.43 11.61 -7.71
N GLY A 116 9.12 10.55 -6.96
CA GLY A 116 10.03 9.42 -6.74
C GLY A 116 11.36 9.84 -6.11
N LEU A 117 12.43 9.10 -6.42
CA LEU A 117 13.78 9.42 -5.97
C LEU A 117 14.35 10.70 -6.61
N ASN A 118 13.87 11.09 -7.79
CA ASN A 118 14.30 12.36 -8.42
C ASN A 118 13.96 13.58 -7.56
N ALA A 119 12.88 13.51 -6.77
CA ALA A 119 12.48 14.58 -5.85
C ALA A 119 13.02 14.38 -4.42
N TRP A 120 13.80 13.32 -4.19
CA TRP A 120 14.44 13.04 -2.91
C TRP A 120 15.85 13.61 -2.83
N GLN A 121 16.54 13.63 -3.97
CA GLN A 121 17.86 14.23 -4.14
C GLN A 121 17.80 15.75 -4.08
#